data_AF-A0A392UW57-F1
#
_entry.id   AF-A0A392UW57-F1
#
_cell.length_a   1.000
_cell.length_b   1.000
_cell.length_c   1.000
_cell.angle_alpha   90.00
_cell.angle_beta   90.00
_cell.angle_gamma   90.00
#
_symmetry.space_group_name_H-M   'P 1'
#
loop_
_entity.id
_entity.type
_entity.pdbx_description
1 polymer ?
#
loop_
_entity_poly.entity_id
_entity_poly.type
_entity_poly.pdbx_seq_one_letter_code
_entity_poly.pdbx_strand_id
1 'polypeptide(L)' 'MKSGPLIFDGGYNPEGAQKWLETVERIFKAMRCQDEHK' A
#
# COMPACT_ATOMS: atom_id res chain seq x y z
N MET A 1 10.05 -14.04 -2.99
CA MET A 1 9.02 -13.12 -2.46
C MET A 1 8.89 -11.96 -3.43
N LYS A 2 7.68 -11.64 -3.92
CA LYS A 2 7.47 -10.49 -4.83
C LYS A 2 7.59 -9.21 -3.99
N SER A 3 8.70 -8.51 -4.12
CA SER A 3 8.97 -7.19 -3.47
C SER A 3 8.68 -6.02 -4.42
N GLY A 4 7.80 -6.22 -5.40
CA GLY A 4 7.33 -5.15 -6.26
C GLY A 4 6.17 -4.41 -5.60
N PRO A 5 6.02 -3.10 -5.82
CA PRO A 5 4.80 -2.40 -5.42
C PRO A 5 3.60 -3.13 -6.02
N LEU A 6 2.53 -3.33 -5.24
CA LEU A 6 1.30 -3.87 -5.79
C LEU A 6 0.83 -2.92 -6.90
N ILE A 7 0.92 -3.36 -8.14
CA ILE A 7 0.42 -2.63 -9.30
C ILE A 7 -1.09 -2.85 -9.32
N PHE A 8 -1.86 -1.78 -9.14
CA PHE A 8 -3.29 -1.83 -9.32
C PHE A 8 -3.59 -1.86 -10.83
N ASP A 9 -4.21 -2.94 -11.29
CA ASP A 9 -4.47 -3.20 -12.72
C ASP A 9 -5.63 -2.33 -13.28
N GLY A 10 -6.33 -1.57 -12.42
CA GLY A 10 -7.41 -0.68 -12.86
C GLY A 10 -8.74 -1.38 -13.22
N GLY A 11 -8.77 -2.71 -13.25
CA GLY A 11 -9.98 -3.50 -13.49
C GLY A 11 -10.97 -3.49 -12.31
N TYR A 12 -12.21 -3.92 -12.57
CA TYR A 12 -13.27 -4.03 -11.56
C TYR A 12 -13.04 -5.25 -10.64
N ASN A 13 -12.02 -5.17 -9.78
CA ASN A 13 -11.72 -6.16 -8.75
C ASN A 13 -11.80 -5.50 -7.36
N PRO A 14 -12.97 -5.52 -6.70
CA PRO A 14 -13.17 -4.85 -5.41
C PRO A 14 -12.22 -5.38 -4.33
N GLU A 15 -11.95 -6.68 -4.28
CA GLU A 15 -10.98 -7.26 -3.34
C GLU A 15 -9.54 -6.82 -3.64
N GLY A 16 -9.17 -6.77 -4.91
CA GLY A 16 -7.85 -6.30 -5.33
C GLY A 16 -7.63 -4.82 -4.99
N ALA A 17 -8.66 -4.00 -5.19
CA ALA A 17 -8.65 -2.58 -4.82
C ALA A 17 -8.51 -2.40 -3.30
N GLN A 18 -9.25 -3.18 -2.50
CA GLN A 18 -9.15 -3.14 -1.04
C GLN A 18 -7.74 -3.53 -0.55
N LYS A 19 -7.16 -4.63 -1.05
CA LYS A 19 -5.79 -5.06 -0.71
C LYS A 19 -4.72 -4.04 -1.12
N TRP A 20 -4.92 -3.38 -2.26
CA TRP A 20 -4.05 -2.30 -2.71
C TRP A 20 -4.11 -1.09 -1.77
N LEU A 21 -5.31 -0.64 -1.40
CA LEU A 21 -5.51 0.48 -0.47
C LEU A 21 -4.89 0.20 0.90
N GLU A 22 -5.07 -1.00 1.46
CA GLU A 22 -4.46 -1.40 2.74
C GLU A 22 -2.92 -1.31 2.68
N THR A 23 -2.33 -1.75 1.56
CA THR A 23 -0.88 -1.68 1.36
C THR A 23 -0.39 -0.23 1.29
N VAL A 24 -1.12 0.62 0.57
CA VAL A 24 -0.80 2.05 0.44
C VAL A 24 -0.86 2.73 1.82
N GLU A 25 -1.92 2.50 2.59
CA GLU A 25 -2.06 3.05 3.94
C GLU A 25 -0.93 2.61 4.87
N ARG A 26 -0.53 1.33 4.82
CA ARG A 26 0.59 0.80 5.60
C ARG A 26 1.91 1.49 5.27
N ILE A 27 2.18 1.80 3.99
CA ILE A 27 3.38 2.52 3.58
C ILE A 27 3.35 3.95 4.12
N PHE A 28 2.24 4.68 3.98
CA PHE A 28 2.11 6.03 4.54
C PHE A 28 2.26 6.07 6.05
N LYS A 29 1.69 5.08 6.76
CA LYS A 29 1.85 4.96 8.21
C LYS A 29 3.29 4.70 8.61
N ALA A 30 4.00 3.81 7.90
CA ALA A 30 5.41 3.54 8.15
C ALA A 30 6.27 4.79 7.89
N MET A 31 6.01 5.51 6.80
CA MET A 31 6.71 6.77 6.49
C MET A 31 6.48 7.84 7.56
N ARG A 32 5.23 8.03 8.04
CA ARG A 32 4.96 8.96 9.15
C ARG A 32 5.69 8.58 10.43
N CYS A 33 5.76 7.29 10.76
CA CYS A 33 6.47 6.81 11.94
C CYS A 33 7.99 7.12 11.87
N GLN A 34 8.57 7.14 10.66
CA GLN A 34 9.97 7.54 10.47
C GLN A 34 10.19 9.05 10.60
N ASP A 35 9.20 9.87 10.28
CA ASP A 35 9.26 11.33 10.40
C ASP A 35 9.15 11.78 11.87
N GLU A 36 8.35 11.08 12.68
CA GLU A 36 8.17 11.33 14.11
C GLU A 36 9.38 10.97 14.97
N HIS A 37 10.37 10.26 14.41
CA HIS A 37 11.59 9.84 15.11
C HIS A 37 12.83 10.67 14.74
N LYS A 38 12.64 11.86 14.15
CA LYS A 38 13.72 12.81 13.83
C LYS A 38 13.83 13.95 14.86
#